data_AF-A0AAW1R8N7-F1
#
_entry.id   AF-A0AAW1R8N7-F1
#
_cell.length_a   1.000
_cell.length_b   1.000
_cell.length_c   1.000
_cell.angle_alpha   90.00
_cell.angle_beta   90.00
_cell.angle_gamma   90.00
#
_symmetry.space_group_name_H-M   'P 1'
#
loop_
_entity.id
_entity.type
_entity.pdbx_description
1 polymer ?
#
loop_
_entity_poly.entity_id
_entity_poly.type
_entity_poly.pdbx_seq_one_letter_code
_entity_poly.pdbx_strand_id
1 'polypeptide(L)'
;MGASCCTGSGGSVSRQTGMGHEDVAPGGPRALPPACPPAVLSRGCDHVLVVPGTRTEEWTSAIRKAYLGEDELLRGWNPAHVMPEVIKAHVVVLEERITAARARLSNEELRKLDLSMMQAMRRDGCLSVVSGAGVSIGAGAPDWPSLVKQLIHHCEAGRPIYEEHRDQAADGRVSITRSVVDRQFFTAEQAQVVREALEEIERETATDEVLKRACDVCLKLFGQELFGAGLCEALYGQDRRRQPGAVHRAIAEVAAQKWQRRSGIAEGLAAGSRQGWGWDAIITYNFDDLHERALQDIPTAAYVMRTGKSGPYVAGDPNPKARALGIDSVHQKVYHLHGYVPARLFNIGQVCFVFATSQYEQFYEKQVPDLLTVVRRNYLEKPVKYALYVGCSFMDTYMNRLLENAHKAMPGRYHYALLLWPGAKTQSFVGATQQEVDRQSERYLAMGVRPVWFDSYDELPSLIRGLI
;
A
#
# COMPACT_ATOMS: atom_id res chain seq x y z
N MET A 1 -37.77 27.55 42.85
CA MET A 1 -37.97 27.13 44.25
C MET A 1 -36.72 26.38 44.69
N GLY A 2 -36.03 26.86 45.74
CA GLY A 2 -34.85 26.27 46.42
C GLY A 2 -33.55 26.24 45.59
N ALA A 3 -32.46 27.00 45.80
CA ALA A 3 -31.78 27.59 46.97
C ALA A 3 -31.10 26.60 47.93
N SER A 4 -29.75 26.68 48.00
CA SER A 4 -28.83 26.51 49.17
C SER A 4 -27.52 25.84 48.70
N CYS A 5 -26.38 26.54 48.57
CA CYS A 5 -25.45 27.02 49.62
C CYS A 5 -24.82 25.90 50.47
N CYS A 6 -23.48 25.79 50.41
CA CYS A 6 -22.60 25.82 51.60
C CYS A 6 -21.12 25.99 51.20
N THR A 7 -20.54 27.05 51.76
CA THR A 7 -19.14 27.48 51.80
C THR A 7 -18.39 26.80 52.95
N GLY A 8 -17.06 26.70 52.86
CA GLY A 8 -16.18 26.33 53.97
C GLY A 8 -14.75 26.83 53.75
N SER A 9 -14.38 27.87 54.48
CA SER A 9 -13.14 28.64 54.45
C SER A 9 -12.19 28.27 55.60
N GLY A 10 -10.88 28.48 55.40
CA GLY A 10 -10.01 29.08 56.43
C GLY A 10 -8.92 28.19 57.05
N GLY A 11 -7.68 28.70 57.07
CA GLY A 11 -6.59 28.16 57.90
C GLY A 11 -5.18 28.61 57.47
N SER A 12 -4.82 29.86 57.74
CA SER A 12 -3.45 30.41 57.71
C SER A 12 -2.74 30.28 59.06
N VAL A 13 -1.39 30.30 59.08
CA VAL A 13 -0.39 30.73 60.13
C VAL A 13 0.87 29.84 59.95
N SER A 14 2.04 30.28 59.46
CA SER A 14 3.05 31.29 59.86
C SER A 14 3.96 30.93 61.06
N ARG A 15 5.29 30.84 60.79
CA ARG A 15 6.51 31.25 61.57
C ARG A 15 7.72 30.38 61.19
N GLN A 16 8.81 30.94 60.64
CA GLN A 16 10.00 31.53 61.34
C GLN A 16 10.77 30.47 62.17
N THR A 17 12.10 30.30 62.19
CA THR A 17 13.28 31.18 62.00
C THR A 17 14.57 30.35 62.19
N GLY A 18 15.73 30.87 61.77
CA GLY A 18 17.08 30.51 62.27
C GLY A 18 18.06 30.14 61.15
N MET A 19 18.79 31.05 60.49
CA MET A 19 19.97 31.84 60.93
C MET A 19 21.11 31.03 61.56
N GLY A 20 22.26 31.08 60.87
CA GLY A 20 23.59 30.66 61.31
C GLY A 20 24.62 31.08 60.26
N HIS A 21 25.06 32.34 60.33
CA HIS A 21 26.24 32.89 59.65
C HIS A 21 27.50 32.42 60.36
N GLU A 22 28.59 32.16 59.64
CA GLU A 22 29.91 32.69 59.98
C GLU A 22 30.85 32.70 58.76
N ASP A 23 31.43 33.88 58.54
CA ASP A 23 32.37 34.25 57.49
C ASP A 23 33.82 33.83 57.84
N VAL A 24 34.69 33.73 56.82
CA VAL A 24 35.93 34.54 56.64
C VAL A 24 36.84 33.89 55.56
N ALA A 25 37.29 34.74 54.62
CA ALA A 25 38.07 34.49 53.40
C ALA A 25 39.62 34.46 53.63
N PRO A 26 40.52 34.68 52.63
CA PRO A 26 40.58 34.35 51.19
C PRO A 26 41.89 33.63 50.78
N GLY A 27 41.99 33.05 49.57
CA GLY A 27 43.31 32.67 49.02
C GLY A 27 43.35 31.89 47.70
N GLY A 28 43.58 32.60 46.58
CA GLY A 28 44.44 32.20 45.45
C GLY A 28 44.01 31.07 44.48
N PRO A 29 44.31 31.17 43.17
CA PRO A 29 43.77 30.28 42.14
C PRO A 29 44.58 28.97 42.03
N ARG A 30 43.91 27.81 41.95
CA ARG A 30 44.57 26.55 41.58
C ARG A 30 43.76 25.75 40.56
N ALA A 31 44.51 25.26 39.60
CA ALA A 31 44.15 24.58 38.36
C ALA A 31 43.17 23.41 38.52
N LEU A 32 42.34 23.24 37.48
CA LEU A 32 41.48 22.07 37.25
C LEU A 32 42.34 20.80 37.06
N PRO A 33 42.04 19.68 37.74
CA PRO A 33 42.60 18.38 37.41
C PRO A 33 41.84 17.73 36.22
N PRO A 34 42.51 16.87 35.43
CA PRO A 34 41.92 16.25 34.25
C PRO A 34 40.88 15.19 34.63
N ALA A 35 39.80 15.13 33.85
CA ALA A 35 38.69 14.21 34.03
C ALA A 35 39.12 12.74 33.87
N CYS A 36 38.76 11.91 34.85
CA CYS A 36 38.70 10.45 34.70
C CYS A 36 37.56 10.05 33.74
N PRO A 37 37.71 8.93 33.00
CA PRO A 37 36.74 8.49 32.01
C PRO A 37 35.56 7.75 32.66
N PRO A 38 34.31 7.92 32.20
CA PRO A 38 33.24 7.04 32.61
C PRO A 38 33.26 5.75 31.79
N ALA A 39 33.46 4.67 32.52
CA ALA A 39 33.04 3.28 32.33
C ALA A 39 32.33 2.89 31.02
N VAL A 40 32.90 1.85 30.41
CA VAL A 40 32.25 0.93 29.49
C VAL A 40 31.05 0.27 30.17
N LEU A 41 29.85 0.54 29.66
CA LEU A 41 28.70 -0.36 29.78
C LEU A 41 28.25 -0.76 28.37
N SER A 42 28.63 -1.97 28.01
CA SER A 42 28.19 -2.68 26.82
C SER A 42 26.78 -3.25 27.01
N ARG A 43 25.98 -3.20 25.93
CA ARG A 43 24.79 -4.00 25.53
C ARG A 43 23.76 -3.04 24.88
N GLY A 44 23.39 -3.13 23.62
CA GLY A 44 23.73 -4.01 22.51
C GLY A 44 23.03 -3.50 21.24
N CYS A 45 23.70 -3.63 20.09
CA CYS A 45 23.15 -3.54 18.73
C CYS A 45 22.44 -2.23 18.32
N ASP A 46 23.20 -1.13 18.19
CA ASP A 46 22.84 0.00 17.32
C ASP A 46 24.07 0.41 16.50
N HIS A 47 24.28 -0.27 15.36
CA HIS A 47 25.16 0.25 14.30
C HIS A 47 24.27 0.71 13.14
N VAL A 48 23.58 1.83 13.37
CA VAL A 48 23.16 2.70 12.27
C VAL A 48 24.45 3.33 11.73
N LEU A 49 24.71 3.15 10.44
CA LEU A 49 25.84 3.78 9.77
C LEU A 49 25.67 5.29 9.92
N VAL A 50 26.50 5.90 10.75
CA VAL A 50 26.52 7.35 10.94
C VAL A 50 27.29 7.95 9.77
N VAL A 51 26.60 8.25 8.69
CA VAL A 51 27.14 9.16 7.68
C VAL A 51 27.12 10.57 8.31
N PRO A 52 28.27 11.27 8.40
CA PRO A 52 28.32 12.60 9.00
C PRO A 52 27.34 13.54 8.28
N GLY A 53 26.37 14.11 9.03
CA GLY A 53 25.37 15.04 8.50
C GLY A 53 23.99 14.43 8.16
N THR A 54 23.75 13.15 8.46
CA THR A 54 22.43 12.52 8.26
C THR A 54 21.98 11.73 9.50
N ARG A 55 21.79 12.40 10.65
CA ARG A 55 20.87 11.80 11.63
C ARG A 55 19.48 11.78 10.98
N THR A 56 18.86 10.63 10.84
CA THR A 56 17.48 10.50 10.33
C THR A 56 16.48 11.33 11.14
N GLU A 57 16.75 11.52 12.43
CA GLU A 57 16.03 12.46 13.30
C GLU A 57 16.32 13.93 12.97
N GLU A 58 17.55 14.31 12.63
CA GLU A 58 17.87 15.65 12.10
C GLU A 58 17.34 15.85 10.69
N TRP A 59 17.15 14.78 9.91
CA TRP A 59 16.57 14.81 8.57
C TRP A 59 15.07 15.14 8.63
N THR A 60 14.36 14.46 9.53
CA THR A 60 12.94 14.71 9.80
C THR A 60 12.75 16.04 10.51
N SER A 61 13.67 16.41 11.42
CA SER A 61 13.69 17.68 12.13
C SER A 61 14.09 18.85 11.24
N ALA A 62 15.01 18.70 10.29
CA ALA A 62 15.41 19.74 9.34
C ALA A 62 14.38 19.94 8.23
N ILE A 63 13.73 18.87 7.75
CA ILE A 63 12.52 19.00 6.92
C ILE A 63 11.41 19.64 7.76
N ARG A 64 11.17 19.22 9.00
CA ARG A 64 10.21 19.92 9.88
C ARG A 64 10.55 21.39 10.09
N LYS A 65 11.81 21.74 10.34
CA LYS A 65 12.24 23.11 10.69
C LYS A 65 12.31 24.01 9.46
N ALA A 66 12.68 23.47 8.30
CA ALA A 66 12.66 24.17 7.02
C ALA A 66 11.23 24.35 6.46
N TYR A 67 10.28 23.46 6.80
CA TYR A 67 8.91 23.51 6.27
C TYR A 67 7.84 24.00 7.26
N LEU A 68 8.08 24.01 8.58
CA LEU A 68 7.03 24.34 9.55
C LEU A 68 7.20 25.67 10.27
N GLY A 69 8.40 26.29 10.27
CA GLY A 69 8.67 27.45 11.14
C GLY A 69 8.42 27.15 12.63
N GLU A 70 9.05 27.86 13.56
CA GLU A 70 8.71 27.67 14.97
C GLU A 70 7.30 28.23 15.32
N ASP A 71 6.79 29.17 14.51
CA ASP A 71 5.51 29.85 14.76
C ASP A 71 4.26 29.18 14.13
N GLU A 72 4.40 28.37 13.06
CA GLU A 72 3.27 27.73 12.37
C GLU A 72 2.91 26.35 12.96
N LEU A 73 3.84 25.72 13.70
CA LEU A 73 3.62 24.49 14.46
C LEU A 73 2.48 24.61 15.49
N LEU A 74 2.24 25.82 16.01
CA LEU A 74 1.20 26.10 17.00
C LEU A 74 -0.19 26.40 16.39
N ARG A 75 -0.29 26.68 15.08
CA ARG A 75 -1.54 27.12 14.43
C ARG A 75 -2.26 26.09 13.56
N GLY A 76 -1.80 24.84 13.55
CA GLY A 76 -2.43 23.79 12.76
C GLY A 76 -2.14 23.95 11.26
N TRP A 77 -1.16 23.19 10.78
CA TRP A 77 -0.79 23.07 9.37
C TRP A 77 -2.01 22.94 8.45
N ASN A 78 -2.18 23.88 7.54
CA ASN A 78 -3.13 23.80 6.44
C ASN A 78 -2.37 23.79 5.11
N PRO A 79 -2.14 22.62 4.49
CA PRO A 79 -1.41 22.51 3.22
C PRO A 79 -2.06 23.24 2.04
N ALA A 80 -3.29 23.76 2.20
CA ALA A 80 -3.94 24.60 1.20
C ALA A 80 -3.31 26.01 1.05
N HIS A 81 -2.47 26.46 2.00
CA HIS A 81 -1.94 27.83 2.02
C HIS A 81 -0.50 27.98 1.49
N VAL A 82 0.24 26.89 1.26
CA VAL A 82 1.55 26.95 0.60
C VAL A 82 1.31 26.78 -0.91
N MET A 83 1.79 27.73 -1.71
CA MET A 83 1.63 27.65 -3.17
C MET A 83 2.30 26.36 -3.70
N PRO A 84 1.61 25.54 -4.52
CA PRO A 84 2.14 24.28 -5.04
C PRO A 84 3.53 24.37 -5.66
N GLU A 85 3.88 25.52 -6.25
CA GLU A 85 5.18 25.78 -6.88
C GLU A 85 6.34 25.86 -5.88
N VAL A 86 6.10 26.38 -4.66
CA VAL A 86 7.13 26.43 -3.61
C VAL A 86 7.46 25.03 -3.11
N ILE A 87 6.43 24.19 -2.94
CA ILE A 87 6.61 22.79 -2.56
C ILE A 87 7.40 22.04 -3.63
N LYS A 88 7.03 22.21 -4.91
CA LYS A 88 7.76 21.61 -6.04
C LYS A 88 9.24 22.00 -6.04
N ALA A 89 9.54 23.30 -5.94
CA ALA A 89 10.91 23.78 -5.94
C ALA A 89 11.75 23.17 -4.81
N HIS A 90 11.21 23.11 -3.59
CA HIS A 90 11.92 22.50 -2.47
C HIS A 90 12.10 20.98 -2.62
N VAL A 91 11.11 20.26 -3.17
CA VAL A 91 11.23 18.82 -3.44
C VAL A 91 12.35 18.56 -4.44
N VAL A 92 12.45 19.36 -5.50
CA VAL A 92 13.53 19.24 -6.50
C VAL A 92 14.90 19.47 -5.86
N VAL A 93 15.09 20.57 -5.11
CA VAL A 93 16.36 20.88 -4.44
C VAL A 93 16.73 19.80 -3.42
N LEU A 94 15.76 19.29 -2.66
CA LEU A 94 15.99 18.22 -1.71
C LEU A 94 16.45 16.95 -2.43
N GLU A 95 15.78 16.57 -3.52
CA GLU A 95 16.12 15.37 -4.28
C GLU A 95 17.51 15.45 -4.93
N GLU A 96 17.94 16.62 -5.41
CA GLU A 96 19.31 16.82 -5.90
C GLU A 96 20.34 16.52 -4.79
N ARG A 97 20.08 17.00 -3.57
CA ARG A 97 20.95 16.74 -2.41
C ARG A 97 20.96 15.27 -2.01
N ILE A 98 19.80 14.61 -2.00
CA ILE A 98 19.72 13.18 -1.70
C ILE A 98 20.44 12.38 -2.78
N THR A 99 20.24 12.71 -4.06
CA THR A 99 20.89 12.02 -5.18
C THR A 99 22.40 12.15 -5.10
N ALA A 100 22.92 13.34 -4.79
CA ALA A 100 24.35 13.54 -4.56
C ALA A 100 24.88 12.73 -3.35
N ALA A 101 24.07 12.54 -2.30
CA ALA A 101 24.43 11.68 -1.19
C ALA A 101 24.43 10.20 -1.57
N ARG A 102 23.39 9.73 -2.30
CA ARG A 102 23.26 8.35 -2.78
C ARG A 102 24.45 7.92 -3.63
N ALA A 103 24.96 8.80 -4.48
CA ALA A 103 26.12 8.53 -5.34
C ALA A 103 27.43 8.24 -4.57
N ARG A 104 27.47 8.47 -3.25
CA ARG A 104 28.64 8.22 -2.39
C ARG A 104 28.49 7.00 -1.50
N LEU A 105 27.33 6.35 -1.52
CA LEU A 105 27.03 5.20 -0.68
C LEU A 105 27.34 3.91 -1.40
N SER A 106 27.77 2.89 -0.66
CA SER A 106 27.70 1.51 -1.14
C SER A 106 26.25 1.09 -1.38
N ASN A 107 26.05 0.04 -2.17
CA ASN A 107 24.71 -0.48 -2.46
C ASN A 107 23.96 -0.93 -1.20
N GLU A 108 24.67 -1.46 -0.20
CA GLU A 108 24.09 -1.83 1.09
C GLU A 108 23.61 -0.59 1.88
N GLU A 109 24.46 0.44 1.95
CA GLU A 109 24.12 1.72 2.59
C GLU A 109 22.95 2.42 1.88
N LEU A 110 22.94 2.39 0.55
CA LEU A 110 21.87 2.92 -0.28
C LEU A 110 20.53 2.26 0.04
N ARG A 111 20.49 0.92 0.06
CA ARG A 111 19.30 0.15 0.45
C ARG A 111 18.84 0.51 1.85
N LYS A 112 19.77 0.63 2.81
CA LYS A 112 19.47 1.01 4.20
C LYS A 112 18.90 2.43 4.30
N LEU A 113 19.44 3.38 3.53
CA LEU A 113 18.94 4.75 3.45
C LEU A 113 17.49 4.75 2.95
N ASP A 114 17.21 4.11 1.82
CA ASP A 114 15.88 4.12 1.21
C ASP A 114 14.84 3.42 2.10
N LEU A 115 15.19 2.31 2.77
CA LEU A 115 14.34 1.68 3.78
C LEU A 115 14.05 2.61 4.96
N SER A 116 15.07 3.34 5.44
CA SER A 116 14.92 4.30 6.54
C SER A 116 14.03 5.49 6.16
N MET A 117 14.12 5.97 4.92
CA MET A 117 13.23 6.99 4.40
C MET A 117 11.78 6.49 4.36
N MET A 118 11.55 5.26 3.88
CA MET A 118 10.21 4.66 3.87
C MET A 118 9.65 4.43 5.28
N GLN A 119 10.47 4.02 6.25
CA GLN A 119 10.08 3.96 7.66
C GLN A 119 9.57 5.33 8.16
N ALA A 120 10.28 6.41 7.86
CA ALA A 120 9.87 7.77 8.23
C ALA A 120 8.54 8.15 7.55
N MET A 121 8.40 7.92 6.25
CA MET A 121 7.16 8.17 5.51
C MET A 121 5.96 7.40 6.08
N ARG A 122 6.18 6.15 6.53
CA ARG A 122 5.15 5.33 7.20
C ARG A 122 4.78 5.90 8.57
N ARG A 123 5.77 6.31 9.38
CA ARG A 123 5.56 6.95 10.68
C ARG A 123 4.78 8.26 10.54
N ASP A 124 4.91 8.95 9.42
CA ASP A 124 4.14 10.16 9.14
C ASP A 124 2.75 9.90 8.50
N GLY A 125 2.39 8.64 8.24
CA GLY A 125 1.08 8.30 7.63
C GLY A 125 1.00 8.66 6.15
N CYS A 126 2.15 8.66 5.48
CA CYS A 126 2.31 9.11 4.11
C CYS A 126 2.68 7.98 3.13
N LEU A 127 2.92 6.77 3.63
CA LEU A 127 3.30 5.61 2.83
C LEU A 127 2.11 4.66 2.63
N SER A 128 1.73 4.44 1.37
CA SER A 128 0.84 3.36 0.95
C SER A 128 1.63 2.19 0.38
N VAL A 129 1.08 0.98 0.42
CA VAL A 129 1.64 -0.17 -0.32
C VAL A 129 0.81 -0.43 -1.56
N VAL A 130 1.48 -0.77 -2.66
CA VAL A 130 0.87 -1.17 -3.93
C VAL A 130 1.32 -2.60 -4.23
N SER A 131 0.38 -3.53 -4.27
CA SER A 131 0.64 -4.95 -4.48
C SER A 131 0.25 -5.38 -5.89
N GLY A 132 1.19 -6.02 -6.58
CA GLY A 132 0.97 -6.67 -7.88
C GLY A 132 0.84 -8.18 -7.74
N ALA A 133 0.65 -8.84 -8.89
CA ALA A 133 0.40 -10.28 -8.96
C ALA A 133 1.50 -11.12 -8.31
N GLY A 134 2.75 -10.65 -8.30
CA GLY A 134 3.87 -11.35 -7.65
C GLY A 134 3.64 -11.63 -6.17
N VAL A 135 2.85 -10.79 -5.48
CA VAL A 135 2.48 -11.00 -4.06
C VAL A 135 1.57 -12.22 -3.92
N SER A 136 0.57 -12.35 -4.79
CA SER A 136 -0.36 -13.49 -4.81
C SER A 136 0.29 -14.77 -5.37
N ILE A 137 1.18 -14.66 -6.36
CA ILE A 137 1.96 -15.79 -6.87
C ILE A 137 2.81 -16.43 -5.76
N GLY A 138 3.45 -15.61 -4.91
CA GLY A 138 4.16 -16.10 -3.72
C GLY A 138 3.26 -16.77 -2.67
N ALA A 139 1.93 -16.65 -2.80
CA ALA A 139 0.93 -17.38 -2.02
C ALA A 139 0.32 -18.59 -2.77
N GLY A 140 0.90 -18.95 -3.92
CA GLY A 140 0.47 -20.05 -4.78
C GLY A 140 -0.64 -19.68 -5.77
N ALA A 141 -0.88 -18.39 -6.01
CA ALA A 141 -1.75 -17.95 -7.11
C ALA A 141 -1.10 -18.20 -8.48
N PRO A 142 -1.91 -18.44 -9.54
CA PRO A 142 -1.36 -18.62 -10.87
C PRO A 142 -0.67 -17.33 -11.34
N ASP A 143 0.39 -17.49 -12.11
CA ASP A 143 0.92 -16.41 -12.93
C ASP A 143 -0.03 -16.08 -14.10
N TRP A 144 0.31 -15.06 -14.89
CA TRP A 144 -0.57 -14.58 -15.95
C TRP A 144 -0.85 -15.64 -17.04
N PRO A 145 0.15 -16.35 -17.59
CA PRO A 145 -0.09 -17.46 -18.51
C PRO A 145 -0.95 -18.58 -17.90
N SER A 146 -0.66 -19.01 -16.67
CA SER A 146 -1.40 -20.08 -16.00
C SER A 146 -2.85 -19.67 -15.73
N LEU A 147 -3.08 -18.40 -15.36
CA LEU A 147 -4.41 -17.88 -15.13
C LEU A 147 -5.23 -17.89 -16.43
N VAL A 148 -4.67 -17.37 -17.52
CA VAL A 148 -5.35 -17.37 -18.82
C VAL A 148 -5.65 -18.79 -19.29
N LYS A 149 -4.71 -19.73 -19.14
CA LYS A 149 -4.92 -21.15 -19.43
C LYS A 149 -6.09 -21.74 -18.63
N GLN A 150 -6.19 -21.45 -17.33
CA GLN A 150 -7.29 -21.92 -16.49
C GLN A 150 -8.64 -21.31 -16.88
N LEU A 151 -8.67 -20.02 -17.23
CA LEU A 151 -9.89 -19.36 -17.70
C LEU A 151 -10.36 -19.94 -19.04
N ILE A 152 -9.43 -20.21 -19.96
CA ILE A 152 -9.73 -20.89 -21.22
C ILE A 152 -10.34 -22.26 -20.95
N HIS A 153 -9.70 -23.08 -20.12
CA HIS A 153 -10.20 -24.42 -19.80
C HIS A 153 -11.59 -24.39 -19.16
N HIS A 154 -11.85 -23.43 -18.29
CA HIS A 154 -13.18 -23.20 -17.75
C HIS A 154 -14.20 -22.91 -18.86
N CYS A 155 -13.81 -22.13 -19.87
CA CYS A 155 -14.68 -21.78 -20.98
C CYS A 155 -14.94 -22.92 -21.97
N GLU A 156 -14.06 -23.93 -22.06
CA GLU A 156 -14.23 -25.10 -22.94
C GLU A 156 -15.49 -25.91 -22.59
N ALA A 157 -15.91 -25.89 -21.32
CA ALA A 157 -17.16 -26.49 -20.91
C ALA A 157 -18.41 -25.84 -21.56
N GLY A 158 -18.28 -24.64 -22.13
CA GLY A 158 -19.37 -23.86 -22.67
C GLY A 158 -20.17 -23.15 -21.58
N ARG A 159 -20.57 -21.91 -21.84
CA ARG A 159 -21.35 -21.10 -20.92
C ARG A 159 -22.78 -21.65 -20.85
N PRO A 160 -23.28 -22.03 -19.66
CA PRO A 160 -24.65 -22.48 -19.52
C PRO A 160 -25.64 -21.35 -19.81
N ILE A 161 -26.65 -21.65 -20.63
CA ILE A 161 -27.84 -20.82 -20.84
C ILE A 161 -28.92 -21.37 -19.91
N TYR A 162 -29.44 -20.52 -19.04
CA TYR A 162 -30.43 -20.90 -18.04
C TYR A 162 -31.83 -20.44 -18.44
N GLU A 163 -32.83 -21.29 -18.15
CA GLU A 163 -34.23 -20.88 -18.06
C GLU A 163 -34.62 -20.74 -16.59
N GLU A 164 -35.29 -19.63 -16.24
CA GLU A 164 -35.78 -19.38 -14.89
C GLU A 164 -37.23 -19.82 -14.78
N HIS A 165 -37.50 -20.82 -13.94
CA HIS A 165 -38.84 -21.22 -13.58
C HIS A 165 -39.22 -20.56 -12.25
N ARG A 166 -40.31 -19.80 -12.26
CA ARG A 166 -40.87 -19.17 -11.06
C ARG A 166 -42.08 -19.94 -10.61
N ASP A 167 -41.93 -20.63 -9.49
CA ASP A 167 -43.03 -21.31 -8.83
C ASP A 167 -43.49 -20.46 -7.64
N GLN A 168 -44.77 -20.15 -7.59
CA GLN A 168 -45.39 -19.48 -6.45
C GLN A 168 -46.14 -20.52 -5.62
N ALA A 169 -45.66 -20.77 -4.41
CA ALA A 169 -46.33 -21.61 -3.45
C ALA A 169 -47.65 -20.96 -3.00
N ALA A 170 -48.60 -21.80 -2.55
CA ALA A 170 -49.91 -21.36 -2.09
C ALA A 170 -49.87 -20.39 -0.89
N ASP A 171 -48.74 -20.33 -0.17
CA ASP A 171 -48.49 -19.39 0.93
C ASP A 171 -47.81 -18.08 0.51
N GLY A 172 -47.66 -17.86 -0.81
CA GLY A 172 -47.08 -16.65 -1.38
C GLY A 172 -45.55 -16.67 -1.51
N ARG A 173 -44.85 -17.72 -1.06
CA ARG A 173 -43.41 -17.86 -1.31
C ARG A 173 -43.14 -18.09 -2.80
N VAL A 174 -42.19 -17.35 -3.35
CA VAL A 174 -41.73 -17.54 -4.73
C VAL A 174 -40.39 -18.28 -4.68
N SER A 175 -40.33 -19.46 -5.29
CA SER A 175 -39.06 -20.15 -5.58
C SER A 175 -38.67 -19.91 -7.03
N ILE A 176 -37.42 -19.52 -7.23
CA ILE A 176 -36.82 -19.41 -8.57
C ILE A 176 -35.89 -20.61 -8.71
N THR A 177 -36.21 -21.51 -9.63
CA THR A 177 -35.33 -22.60 -10.03
C THR A 177 -34.71 -22.27 -11.39
N ARG A 178 -33.44 -22.65 -11.57
CA ARG A 178 -32.70 -22.45 -12.82
C ARG A 178 -32.29 -23.81 -13.36
N SER A 179 -32.68 -24.11 -14.60
CA SER A 179 -32.23 -25.29 -15.34
C SER A 179 -31.38 -24.85 -16.53
N VAL A 180 -30.31 -25.60 -16.80
CA VAL A 180 -29.48 -25.38 -18.00
C VAL A 180 -30.24 -25.94 -19.20
N VAL A 181 -30.58 -25.08 -20.15
CA VAL A 181 -31.32 -25.45 -21.37
C VAL A 181 -30.42 -25.61 -22.59
N ASP A 182 -29.28 -24.92 -22.60
CA ASP A 182 -28.29 -24.99 -23.68
C ASP A 182 -26.92 -24.52 -23.17
N ARG A 183 -25.89 -24.61 -24.03
CA ARG A 183 -24.56 -24.07 -23.77
C ARG A 183 -24.06 -23.25 -24.95
N GLN A 184 -23.57 -22.05 -24.66
CA GLN A 184 -22.88 -21.20 -25.62
C GLN A 184 -21.39 -21.54 -25.63
N PHE A 185 -20.82 -21.76 -26.81
CA PHE A 185 -19.39 -22.00 -27.01
C PHE A 185 -18.73 -20.84 -27.76
N PHE A 186 -17.40 -20.90 -27.86
CA PHE A 186 -16.64 -19.97 -28.70
C PHE A 186 -17.09 -20.04 -30.17
N THR A 187 -17.12 -18.88 -30.83
CA THR A 187 -17.17 -18.85 -32.31
C THR A 187 -15.89 -19.43 -32.91
N ALA A 188 -15.88 -19.70 -34.22
CA ALA A 188 -14.69 -20.22 -34.89
C ALA A 188 -13.48 -19.29 -34.75
N GLU A 189 -13.70 -17.98 -34.84
CA GLU A 189 -12.67 -16.95 -34.68
C GLU A 189 -12.16 -16.88 -33.23
N GLN A 190 -13.08 -16.91 -32.26
CA GLN A 190 -12.73 -16.94 -30.84
C GLN A 190 -11.92 -18.19 -30.47
N ALA A 191 -12.33 -19.35 -30.99
CA ALA A 191 -11.63 -20.61 -30.78
C ALA A 191 -10.22 -20.59 -31.39
N GLN A 192 -10.04 -19.91 -32.53
CA GLN A 192 -8.71 -19.72 -33.13
C GLN A 192 -7.79 -18.88 -32.23
N VAL A 193 -8.27 -17.74 -31.73
CA VAL A 193 -7.52 -16.89 -30.80
C VAL A 193 -7.08 -17.65 -29.55
N VAL A 194 -7.99 -18.45 -28.99
CA VAL A 194 -7.72 -19.26 -27.79
C VAL A 194 -6.70 -20.36 -28.06
N ARG A 195 -6.78 -21.06 -29.20
CA ARG A 195 -5.80 -22.09 -29.59
C ARG A 195 -4.41 -21.50 -29.78
N GLU A 196 -4.29 -20.40 -30.51
CA GLU A 196 -3.01 -19.70 -30.71
C GLU A 196 -2.39 -19.30 -29.37
N ALA A 197 -3.18 -18.74 -28.47
CA ALA A 197 -2.71 -18.37 -27.15
C ALA A 197 -2.24 -19.58 -26.32
N LEU A 198 -2.98 -20.70 -26.35
CA LEU A 198 -2.55 -21.93 -25.65
C LEU A 198 -1.24 -22.46 -26.20
N GLU A 199 -1.06 -22.49 -27.52
CA GLU A 199 0.19 -22.94 -28.14
C GLU A 199 1.37 -22.04 -27.75
N GLU A 200 1.17 -20.72 -27.74
CA GLU A 200 2.21 -19.79 -27.32
C GLU A 200 2.52 -19.89 -25.82
N ILE A 201 1.52 -20.16 -24.98
CA ILE A 201 1.71 -20.42 -23.54
C ILE A 201 2.56 -21.68 -23.37
N GLU A 202 2.25 -22.74 -24.11
CA GLU A 202 2.98 -24.02 -24.04
C GLU A 202 4.42 -23.92 -24.55
N ARG A 203 4.68 -23.01 -25.49
CA ARG A 203 6.03 -22.69 -25.97
C ARG A 203 6.77 -21.68 -25.09
N GLU A 204 6.14 -21.16 -24.04
CA GLU A 204 6.65 -20.07 -23.20
C GLU A 204 6.98 -18.79 -23.99
N THR A 205 6.29 -18.56 -25.11
CA THR A 205 6.48 -17.40 -25.99
C THR A 205 5.33 -16.39 -25.93
N ALA A 206 4.26 -16.70 -25.20
CA ALA A 206 3.06 -15.85 -25.14
C ALA A 206 3.39 -14.45 -24.63
N THR A 207 3.06 -13.45 -25.44
CA THR A 207 3.18 -12.04 -25.04
C THR A 207 1.97 -11.60 -24.20
N ASP A 208 2.11 -10.48 -23.50
CA ASP A 208 1.00 -9.89 -22.74
C ASP A 208 -0.21 -9.60 -23.63
N GLU A 209 0.00 -9.17 -24.88
CA GLU A 209 -1.07 -8.92 -25.86
C GLU A 209 -1.82 -10.21 -26.24
N VAL A 210 -1.11 -11.32 -26.41
CA VAL A 210 -1.70 -12.63 -26.71
C VAL A 210 -2.58 -13.07 -25.54
N LEU A 211 -2.04 -12.99 -24.32
CA LEU A 211 -2.74 -13.35 -23.09
C LEU A 211 -3.97 -12.46 -22.85
N LYS A 212 -3.84 -11.15 -23.05
CA LYS A 212 -4.96 -10.18 -22.96
C LYS A 212 -6.06 -10.51 -23.95
N ARG A 213 -5.73 -10.76 -25.22
CA ARG A 213 -6.71 -11.12 -26.27
C ARG A 213 -7.47 -12.40 -25.94
N ALA A 214 -6.79 -13.42 -25.45
CA ALA A 214 -7.43 -14.67 -25.04
C ALA A 214 -8.35 -14.47 -23.83
N CYS A 215 -7.93 -13.66 -22.85
CA CYS A 215 -8.76 -13.30 -21.71
C CYS A 215 -10.02 -12.50 -22.13
N ASP A 216 -9.87 -11.55 -23.06
CA ASP A 216 -10.99 -10.79 -23.63
C ASP A 216 -12.01 -11.69 -24.32
N VAL A 217 -11.56 -12.73 -25.02
CA VAL A 217 -12.45 -13.74 -25.64
C VAL A 217 -13.21 -14.54 -24.58
N CYS A 218 -12.54 -14.98 -23.52
CA CYS A 218 -13.19 -15.66 -22.39
C CYS A 218 -14.25 -14.76 -21.74
N LEU A 219 -13.91 -13.48 -21.52
CA LEU A 219 -14.81 -12.49 -20.94
C LEU A 219 -16.02 -12.21 -21.84
N LYS A 220 -15.83 -12.13 -23.16
CA LYS A 220 -16.94 -11.95 -24.12
C LYS A 220 -17.92 -13.13 -24.09
N LEU A 221 -17.43 -14.35 -23.86
CA LEU A 221 -18.28 -15.53 -23.76
C LEU A 221 -19.05 -15.57 -22.44
N PHE A 222 -18.34 -15.49 -21.29
CA PHE A 222 -18.93 -15.72 -19.95
C PHE A 222 -19.41 -14.45 -19.24
N GLY A 223 -19.00 -13.27 -19.68
CA GLY A 223 -19.30 -12.01 -19.00
C GLY A 223 -18.93 -12.05 -17.52
N GLN A 224 -19.87 -11.61 -16.66
CA GLN A 224 -19.67 -11.55 -15.22
C GLN A 224 -19.59 -12.95 -14.55
N GLU A 225 -20.13 -13.99 -15.18
CA GLU A 225 -20.10 -15.36 -14.63
C GLU A 225 -18.68 -15.94 -14.61
N LEU A 226 -17.80 -15.46 -15.51
CA LEU A 226 -16.39 -15.85 -15.55
C LEU A 226 -15.70 -15.60 -14.21
N PHE A 227 -16.11 -14.54 -13.49
CA PHE A 227 -15.46 -14.13 -12.26
C PHE A 227 -15.90 -14.97 -11.06
N GLY A 228 -17.19 -15.31 -11.01
CA GLY A 228 -17.76 -16.07 -9.89
C GLY A 228 -17.32 -17.54 -9.86
N ALA A 229 -17.23 -18.17 -11.03
CA ALA A 229 -16.86 -19.58 -11.15
C ALA A 229 -15.40 -19.74 -11.60
N GLY A 230 -15.05 -19.29 -12.81
CA GLY A 230 -13.73 -19.49 -13.40
C GLY A 230 -12.60 -18.80 -12.65
N LEU A 231 -12.67 -17.48 -12.46
CA LEU A 231 -11.62 -16.71 -11.80
C LEU A 231 -11.50 -17.07 -10.32
N CYS A 232 -12.63 -17.23 -9.61
CA CYS A 232 -12.61 -17.67 -8.22
C CYS A 232 -11.91 -19.03 -8.07
N GLU A 233 -12.20 -19.99 -8.93
CA GLU A 233 -11.53 -21.28 -8.90
C GLU A 233 -10.03 -21.15 -9.19
N ALA A 234 -9.64 -20.35 -10.19
CA ALA A 234 -8.23 -20.11 -10.48
C ALA A 234 -7.48 -19.44 -9.32
N LEU A 235 -8.13 -18.49 -8.64
CA LEU A 235 -7.57 -17.70 -7.54
C LEU A 235 -7.56 -18.40 -6.19
N TYR A 236 -8.30 -19.49 -5.98
CA TYR A 236 -8.31 -20.16 -4.68
C TYR A 236 -8.20 -21.69 -4.73
N GLY A 237 -8.19 -22.27 -5.94
CA GLY A 237 -8.32 -23.70 -6.17
C GLY A 237 -9.75 -24.19 -5.93
N GLN A 238 -10.01 -25.45 -6.30
CA GLN A 238 -11.31 -26.11 -6.16
C GLN A 238 -11.84 -26.07 -4.71
N ASP A 239 -10.97 -26.20 -3.71
CA ASP A 239 -11.35 -26.18 -2.29
C ASP A 239 -11.47 -24.76 -1.69
N ARG A 240 -11.14 -23.72 -2.46
CA ARG A 240 -11.07 -22.32 -1.98
C ARG A 240 -10.17 -22.09 -0.76
N ARG A 241 -9.12 -22.91 -0.61
CA ARG A 241 -8.29 -22.96 0.60
C ARG A 241 -7.03 -22.11 0.54
N ARG A 242 -6.69 -21.50 -0.60
CA ARG A 242 -5.48 -20.66 -0.73
C ARG A 242 -5.41 -19.65 0.42
N GLN A 243 -4.28 -19.62 1.11
CA GLN A 243 -4.07 -18.77 2.29
C GLN A 243 -3.17 -17.59 1.94
N PRO A 244 -3.21 -16.49 2.71
CA PRO A 244 -2.25 -15.42 2.53
C PRO A 244 -0.80 -15.92 2.61
N GLY A 245 0.07 -15.41 1.74
CA GLY A 245 1.50 -15.70 1.74
C GLY A 245 2.29 -14.92 2.82
N ALA A 246 3.61 -15.11 2.85
CA ALA A 246 4.48 -14.42 3.81
C ALA A 246 4.50 -12.89 3.62
N VAL A 247 4.46 -12.42 2.36
CA VAL A 247 4.39 -10.99 2.03
C VAL A 247 3.07 -10.37 2.47
N HIS A 248 1.94 -11.05 2.27
CA HIS A 248 0.63 -10.58 2.76
C HIS A 248 0.63 -10.41 4.28
N ARG A 249 1.19 -11.38 5.01
CA ARG A 249 1.34 -11.31 6.47
C ARG A 249 2.22 -10.14 6.90
N ALA A 250 3.38 -9.95 6.26
CA ALA A 250 4.26 -8.81 6.56
C ALA A 250 3.55 -7.45 6.33
N ILE A 251 2.81 -7.32 5.22
CA ILE A 251 1.98 -6.13 4.96
C ILE A 251 0.92 -5.94 6.05
N ALA A 252 0.25 -7.01 6.47
CA ALA A 252 -0.75 -6.96 7.53
C ALA A 252 -0.17 -6.60 8.90
N GLU A 253 1.02 -7.10 9.24
CA GLU A 253 1.75 -6.73 10.45
C GLU A 253 2.07 -5.24 10.50
N VAL A 254 2.53 -4.66 9.37
CA VAL A 254 2.74 -3.20 9.25
C VAL A 254 1.42 -2.45 9.40
N ALA A 255 0.32 -2.95 8.82
CA ALA A 255 -1.01 -2.35 8.99
C ALA A 255 -1.48 -2.36 10.46
N ALA A 256 -1.23 -3.47 11.17
CA ALA A 256 -1.66 -3.69 12.54
C ALA A 256 -1.00 -2.74 13.55
N GLN A 257 0.20 -2.22 13.26
CA GLN A 257 0.90 -1.23 14.09
C GLN A 257 0.04 0.01 14.39
N LYS A 258 -0.80 0.44 13.43
CA LYS A 258 -1.75 1.55 13.59
C LYS A 258 -2.81 1.27 14.67
N TRP A 259 -3.15 0.00 14.87
CA TRP A 259 -4.27 -0.44 15.70
C TRP A 259 -3.86 -0.83 17.11
N GLN A 260 -2.74 -1.53 17.25
CA GLN A 260 -2.18 -1.91 18.56
C GLN A 260 -1.95 -0.69 19.46
N ARG A 261 -1.53 0.43 18.88
CA ARG A 261 -1.35 1.69 19.63
C ARG A 261 -2.66 2.37 19.98
N ARG A 262 -3.68 2.24 19.14
CA ARG A 262 -5.02 2.77 19.43
C ARG A 262 -5.64 2.09 20.65
N SER A 263 -5.50 0.76 20.77
CA SER A 263 -5.97 0.00 21.93
C SER A 263 -5.18 0.30 23.22
N GLY A 264 -3.94 0.80 23.11
CA GLY A 264 -3.13 1.21 24.27
C GLY A 264 -3.29 2.67 24.69
N ILE A 265 -3.90 3.53 23.87
CA ILE A 265 -4.12 4.98 24.12
C ILE A 265 -5.61 5.25 24.43
N ALA A 266 -6.32 4.25 24.92
CA ALA A 266 -7.66 4.42 25.47
C ALA A 266 -7.56 5.08 26.87
N GLU A 267 -7.06 6.32 26.96
CA GLU A 267 -7.33 7.20 28.11
C GLU A 267 -6.93 8.68 27.99
N GLY A 268 -6.20 9.16 26.96
CA GLY A 268 -5.61 10.52 27.11
C GLY A 268 -5.37 11.41 25.90
N LEU A 269 -5.56 10.98 24.65
CA LEU A 269 -5.30 11.87 23.51
C LEU A 269 -6.57 12.10 22.68
N ALA A 270 -7.08 13.32 22.79
CA ALA A 270 -8.13 13.89 21.98
C ALA A 270 -7.87 13.65 20.48
N ALA A 271 -8.96 13.56 19.71
CA ALA A 271 -9.07 13.19 18.30
C ALA A 271 -8.26 14.02 17.27
N GLY A 272 -7.25 14.79 17.69
CA GLY A 272 -6.46 15.70 16.85
C GLY A 272 -4.97 15.36 16.68
N SER A 273 -4.41 14.36 17.36
CA SER A 273 -2.98 14.02 17.18
C SER A 273 -2.77 13.15 15.92
N ARG A 274 -2.26 13.79 14.86
CA ARG A 274 -1.87 13.25 13.53
C ARG A 274 -1.45 11.77 13.54
N GLN A 275 -2.29 10.90 13.00
CA GLN A 275 -2.08 9.45 12.99
C GLN A 275 -1.29 8.98 11.77
N GLY A 276 -0.01 8.65 11.96
CA GLY A 276 0.68 7.64 11.17
C GLY A 276 0.86 6.34 11.96
N TRP A 277 1.67 5.44 11.40
CA TRP A 277 2.21 4.20 12.01
C TRP A 277 1.55 2.90 11.52
N GLY A 278 0.99 2.91 10.32
CA GLY A 278 0.68 1.74 9.49
C GLY A 278 0.68 2.16 8.03
N TRP A 279 -0.01 1.44 7.15
CA TRP A 279 -0.21 1.91 5.78
C TRP A 279 -1.25 3.03 5.72
N ASP A 280 -0.99 4.05 4.90
CA ASP A 280 -2.00 5.05 4.56
C ASP A 280 -3.16 4.42 3.79
N ALA A 281 -2.81 3.60 2.78
CA ALA A 281 -3.70 2.67 2.10
C ALA A 281 -2.94 1.43 1.63
N ILE A 282 -3.69 0.35 1.42
CA ILE A 282 -3.24 -0.80 0.63
C ILE A 282 -3.94 -0.66 -0.71
N ILE A 283 -3.18 -0.72 -1.80
CA ILE A 283 -3.68 -0.64 -3.17
C ILE A 283 -3.24 -1.93 -3.85
N THR A 284 -4.11 -2.58 -4.60
CA THR A 284 -3.80 -3.86 -5.24
C THR A 284 -4.38 -3.94 -6.64
N TYR A 285 -3.61 -4.57 -7.52
CA TYR A 285 -4.04 -4.97 -8.86
C TYR A 285 -4.57 -6.41 -8.88
N ASN A 286 -4.55 -7.08 -7.73
CA ASN A 286 -4.96 -8.47 -7.61
C ASN A 286 -6.46 -8.54 -7.36
N PHE A 287 -7.07 -9.58 -7.91
CA PHE A 287 -8.50 -9.84 -7.78
C PHE A 287 -8.86 -10.55 -6.47
N ASP A 288 -7.91 -11.26 -5.87
CA ASP A 288 -8.15 -12.09 -4.68
C ASP A 288 -8.36 -11.25 -3.40
N ASP A 289 -8.77 -11.90 -2.31
CA ASP A 289 -9.00 -11.33 -0.99
C ASP A 289 -7.91 -11.69 0.03
N LEU A 290 -6.71 -12.07 -0.44
CA LEU A 290 -5.65 -12.54 0.44
C LEU A 290 -5.13 -11.44 1.38
N HIS A 291 -5.21 -10.17 0.95
CA HIS A 291 -4.94 -9.03 1.85
C HIS A 291 -5.99 -8.94 2.95
N GLU A 292 -7.28 -8.97 2.62
CA GLU A 292 -8.39 -8.88 3.58
C GLU A 292 -8.30 -10.01 4.61
N ARG A 293 -7.96 -11.21 4.16
CA ARG A 293 -7.79 -12.39 5.03
C ARG A 293 -6.57 -12.25 5.93
N ALA A 294 -5.46 -11.71 5.44
CA ALA A 294 -4.30 -11.41 6.30
C ALA A 294 -4.62 -10.31 7.33
N LEU A 295 -5.54 -9.41 7.01
CA LEU A 295 -5.94 -8.27 7.85
C LEU A 295 -7.17 -8.57 8.73
N GLN A 296 -7.61 -9.83 8.84
CA GLN A 296 -8.85 -10.20 9.56
C GLN A 296 -8.90 -9.70 11.02
N ASP A 297 -7.74 -9.47 11.63
CA ASP A 297 -7.61 -9.06 13.03
C ASP A 297 -7.78 -7.56 13.27
N ILE A 298 -7.84 -6.74 12.21
CA ILE A 298 -8.04 -5.29 12.31
C ILE A 298 -9.28 -4.84 11.52
N PRO A 299 -9.85 -3.66 11.82
CA PRO A 299 -10.94 -3.11 11.01
C PRO A 299 -10.45 -2.77 9.59
N THR A 300 -11.01 -3.43 8.59
CA THR A 300 -10.65 -3.25 7.17
C THR A 300 -11.85 -3.20 6.26
N ALA A 301 -11.69 -2.59 5.08
CA ALA A 301 -12.66 -2.66 3.99
C ALA A 301 -11.96 -2.70 2.63
N ALA A 302 -12.40 -3.66 1.80
CA ALA A 302 -12.05 -3.72 0.39
C ALA A 302 -12.90 -2.72 -0.39
N TYR A 303 -12.28 -1.93 -1.26
CA TYR A 303 -12.90 -0.89 -2.07
C TYR A 303 -12.70 -1.20 -3.53
N VAL A 304 -13.81 -1.25 -4.27
CA VAL A 304 -13.82 -1.57 -5.69
C VAL A 304 -14.69 -0.60 -6.47
N MET A 305 -14.53 -0.63 -7.78
CA MET A 305 -15.49 -0.01 -8.66
C MET A 305 -16.71 -0.92 -8.85
N ARG A 306 -17.89 -0.32 -8.68
CA ARG A 306 -19.19 -0.93 -8.92
C ARG A 306 -19.94 -0.15 -10.00
N THR A 307 -20.63 -0.88 -10.87
CA THR A 307 -21.63 -0.32 -11.79
C THR A 307 -23.01 -0.27 -11.13
N GLY A 308 -23.73 0.82 -11.33
CA GLY A 308 -25.13 0.94 -10.94
C GLY A 308 -25.92 1.89 -11.84
N LYS A 309 -27.19 2.12 -11.50
CA LYS A 309 -28.12 2.96 -12.29
C LYS A 309 -27.62 4.38 -12.55
N SER A 310 -26.79 4.92 -11.65
CA SER A 310 -26.20 6.26 -11.73
C SER A 310 -24.79 6.29 -12.34
N GLY A 311 -24.33 5.20 -12.95
CA GLY A 311 -22.96 5.06 -13.47
C GLY A 311 -22.02 4.32 -12.52
N PRO A 312 -20.71 4.32 -12.81
CA PRO A 312 -19.70 3.71 -11.94
C PRO A 312 -19.51 4.55 -10.67
N TYR A 313 -19.25 3.88 -9.54
CA TYR A 313 -18.86 4.52 -8.28
C TYR A 313 -18.06 3.54 -7.41
N VAL A 314 -17.53 4.04 -6.30
CA VAL A 314 -16.78 3.24 -5.34
C VAL A 314 -17.72 2.55 -4.34
N ALA A 315 -17.57 1.24 -4.17
CA ALA A 315 -18.27 0.46 -3.17
C ALA A 315 -17.28 -0.21 -2.21
N GLY A 316 -17.65 -0.31 -0.93
CA GLY A 316 -16.85 -0.94 0.11
C GLY A 316 -17.44 -2.27 0.58
N ASP A 317 -16.59 -3.24 0.90
CA ASP A 317 -16.91 -4.48 1.59
C ASP A 317 -16.18 -4.53 2.94
N PRO A 318 -16.73 -3.87 3.99
CA PRO A 318 -16.10 -3.82 5.31
C PRO A 318 -16.16 -5.19 5.99
N ASN A 319 -15.09 -5.58 6.68
CA ASN A 319 -15.06 -6.80 7.49
C ASN A 319 -15.92 -6.64 8.78
N PRO A 320 -16.20 -7.73 9.53
CA PRO A 320 -17.03 -7.65 10.74
C PRO A 320 -16.55 -6.59 11.76
N LYS A 321 -15.23 -6.42 11.93
CA LYS A 321 -14.66 -5.44 12.86
C LYS A 321 -14.91 -4.00 12.42
N ALA A 322 -14.76 -3.69 11.12
CA ALA A 322 -15.08 -2.38 10.57
C ALA A 322 -16.58 -2.08 10.67
N ARG A 323 -17.45 -3.08 10.40
CA ARG A 323 -18.90 -2.92 10.57
C ARG A 323 -19.28 -2.61 12.02
N ALA A 324 -18.65 -3.27 12.98
CA ALA A 324 -18.91 -3.05 14.40
C ALA A 324 -18.54 -1.64 14.87
N LEU A 325 -17.59 -0.97 14.21
CA LEU A 325 -17.20 0.41 14.53
C LEU A 325 -18.10 1.47 13.86
N GLY A 326 -18.93 1.08 12.89
CA GLY A 326 -19.81 1.99 12.14
C GLY A 326 -19.18 2.58 10.87
N ILE A 327 -20.01 3.21 10.05
CA ILE A 327 -19.69 3.63 8.67
C ILE A 327 -18.59 4.71 8.65
N ASP A 328 -18.60 5.64 9.60
CA ASP A 328 -17.64 6.76 9.66
C ASP A 328 -16.36 6.42 10.44
N SER A 329 -16.22 5.17 10.87
CA SER A 329 -15.05 4.75 11.63
C SER A 329 -13.80 4.69 10.76
N VAL A 330 -12.68 5.06 11.37
CA VAL A 330 -11.36 4.79 10.77
C VAL A 330 -11.25 3.28 10.58
N HIS A 331 -10.78 2.85 9.41
CA HIS A 331 -10.45 1.45 9.09
C HIS A 331 -9.29 1.42 8.07
N GLN A 332 -8.60 0.29 7.92
CA GLN A 332 -7.60 0.12 6.87
C GLN A 332 -8.31 -0.07 5.52
N LYS A 333 -7.98 0.80 4.56
CA LYS A 333 -8.55 0.75 3.22
C LYS A 333 -7.70 -0.15 2.33
N VAL A 334 -8.35 -1.04 1.59
CA VAL A 334 -7.72 -1.86 0.55
C VAL A 334 -8.42 -1.55 -0.77
N TYR A 335 -7.70 -1.02 -1.76
CA TYR A 335 -8.27 -0.61 -3.05
C TYR A 335 -7.94 -1.63 -4.13
N HIS A 336 -8.94 -2.32 -4.68
CA HIS A 336 -8.77 -3.28 -5.77
C HIS A 336 -9.05 -2.61 -7.12
N LEU A 337 -8.00 -2.22 -7.82
CA LEU A 337 -8.11 -1.45 -9.06
C LEU A 337 -8.63 -2.28 -10.24
N HIS A 338 -8.34 -3.58 -10.25
CA HIS A 338 -8.75 -4.51 -11.31
C HIS A 338 -10.07 -5.23 -11.02
N GLY A 339 -10.65 -5.04 -9.84
CA GLY A 339 -11.83 -5.78 -9.38
C GLY A 339 -11.50 -6.72 -8.23
N TYR A 340 -12.54 -7.32 -7.65
CA TYR A 340 -12.46 -8.08 -6.39
C TYR A 340 -13.34 -9.32 -6.45
N VAL A 341 -12.74 -10.47 -6.21
CA VAL A 341 -13.35 -11.80 -6.19
C VAL A 341 -12.96 -12.46 -4.87
N PRO A 342 -13.66 -12.20 -3.77
CA PRO A 342 -13.40 -12.89 -2.52
C PRO A 342 -13.84 -14.35 -2.57
N ALA A 343 -13.20 -15.19 -1.77
CA ALA A 343 -13.58 -16.61 -1.68
C ALA A 343 -14.97 -16.82 -1.05
N ARG A 344 -15.48 -15.78 -0.37
CA ARG A 344 -16.79 -15.72 0.30
C ARG A 344 -17.81 -14.88 -0.48
N LEU A 345 -19.07 -15.00 -0.10
CA LEU A 345 -20.08 -14.01 -0.49
C LEU A 345 -19.70 -12.62 0.06
N PHE A 346 -19.97 -11.60 -0.74
CA PHE A 346 -19.60 -10.22 -0.46
C PHE A 346 -20.72 -9.27 -0.85
N ASN A 347 -20.73 -8.07 -0.27
CA ASN A 347 -21.88 -7.18 -0.30
C ASN A 347 -22.03 -6.37 -1.60
N ILE A 348 -21.11 -6.55 -2.55
CA ILE A 348 -21.04 -5.73 -3.76
C ILE A 348 -21.71 -6.50 -4.89
N GLY A 349 -22.95 -6.13 -5.22
CA GLY A 349 -23.77 -6.87 -6.18
C GLY A 349 -23.26 -6.86 -7.63
N GLN A 350 -22.52 -5.84 -8.05
CA GLN A 350 -21.87 -5.79 -9.37
C GLN A 350 -20.49 -5.16 -9.24
N VAL A 351 -19.47 -5.86 -9.71
CA VAL A 351 -18.07 -5.39 -9.69
C VAL A 351 -17.60 -5.24 -11.12
N CYS A 352 -16.92 -4.14 -11.38
CA CYS A 352 -16.22 -3.95 -12.63
C CYS A 352 -14.86 -4.64 -12.56
N PHE A 353 -14.49 -5.32 -13.64
CA PHE A 353 -13.24 -6.05 -13.74
C PHE A 353 -12.39 -5.53 -14.88
N VAL A 354 -11.07 -5.51 -14.67
CA VAL A 354 -10.08 -5.02 -15.62
C VAL A 354 -8.92 -6.00 -15.70
N PHE A 355 -8.74 -6.63 -16.85
CA PHE A 355 -7.65 -7.53 -17.20
C PHE A 355 -6.61 -6.88 -18.10
N ALA A 356 -6.97 -5.83 -18.83
CA ALA A 356 -6.12 -5.26 -19.87
C ALA A 356 -6.22 -3.73 -19.94
N THR A 357 -5.15 -3.10 -20.41
CA THR A 357 -5.10 -1.67 -20.74
C THR A 357 -6.20 -1.25 -21.72
N SER A 358 -6.53 -2.08 -22.72
CA SER A 358 -7.64 -1.84 -23.64
C SER A 358 -8.99 -1.75 -22.93
N GLN A 359 -9.19 -2.51 -21.85
CA GLN A 359 -10.38 -2.42 -21.03
C GLN A 359 -10.35 -1.15 -20.17
N TYR A 360 -9.17 -0.67 -19.75
CA TYR A 360 -9.09 0.67 -19.19
C TYR A 360 -9.61 1.70 -20.21
N GLU A 361 -9.15 1.66 -21.45
CA GLU A 361 -9.58 2.61 -22.47
C GLU A 361 -11.08 2.42 -22.81
N GLN A 362 -11.56 1.18 -22.99
CA GLN A 362 -12.95 0.89 -23.35
C GLN A 362 -13.97 1.17 -22.24
N PHE A 363 -13.64 0.88 -20.96
CA PHE A 363 -14.51 1.22 -19.83
C PHE A 363 -14.38 2.69 -19.41
N TYR A 364 -13.26 3.38 -19.74
CA TYR A 364 -12.93 4.70 -19.18
C TYR A 364 -12.74 5.83 -20.21
N GLU A 365 -12.94 5.57 -21.50
CA GLU A 365 -12.83 6.56 -22.59
C GLU A 365 -13.77 7.75 -22.42
N LYS A 366 -14.84 7.62 -21.63
CA LYS A 366 -15.74 8.75 -21.33
C LYS A 366 -15.42 9.44 -20.01
N GLN A 367 -14.96 8.70 -18.97
CA GLN A 367 -14.54 9.23 -17.67
C GLN A 367 -13.57 8.27 -16.96
N VAL A 368 -12.50 8.82 -16.36
CA VAL A 368 -11.62 8.05 -15.46
C VAL A 368 -12.44 7.56 -14.26
N PRO A 369 -12.44 6.26 -13.95
CA PRO A 369 -13.35 5.70 -12.96
C PRO A 369 -13.05 6.27 -11.58
N ASP A 370 -14.09 6.43 -10.78
CA ASP A 370 -14.01 7.08 -9.47
C ASP A 370 -12.92 6.49 -8.59
N LEU A 371 -12.77 5.17 -8.58
CA LEU A 371 -11.77 4.49 -7.77
C LEU A 371 -10.34 4.89 -8.18
N LEU A 372 -10.06 4.90 -9.48
CA LEU A 372 -8.74 5.27 -9.99
C LEU A 372 -8.47 6.76 -9.78
N THR A 373 -9.47 7.61 -9.96
CA THR A 373 -9.38 9.04 -9.64
C THR A 373 -9.09 9.26 -8.15
N VAL A 374 -9.76 8.53 -7.27
CA VAL A 374 -9.51 8.54 -5.83
C VAL A 374 -8.07 8.11 -5.55
N VAL A 375 -7.60 7.01 -6.14
CA VAL A 375 -6.26 6.52 -5.87
C VAL A 375 -5.20 7.48 -6.39
N ARG A 376 -5.35 7.95 -7.63
CA ARG A 376 -4.44 8.89 -8.27
C ARG A 376 -4.33 10.18 -7.48
N ARG A 377 -5.46 10.84 -7.17
CA ARG A 377 -5.47 12.13 -6.46
C ARG A 377 -5.06 12.01 -5.00
N ASN A 378 -5.31 10.89 -4.33
CA ASN A 378 -5.05 10.79 -2.89
C ASN A 378 -3.73 10.13 -2.53
N TYR A 379 -3.15 9.29 -3.40
CA TYR A 379 -1.97 8.49 -3.08
C TYR A 379 -0.83 8.64 -4.08
N LEU A 380 -1.11 8.97 -5.35
CA LEU A 380 -0.07 9.11 -6.38
C LEU A 380 0.35 10.55 -6.62
N GLU A 381 -0.58 11.48 -6.79
CA GLU A 381 -0.29 12.87 -7.21
C GLU A 381 -0.01 13.83 -6.04
N LYS A 382 -0.37 13.46 -4.81
CA LYS A 382 -0.19 14.35 -3.66
C LYS A 382 1.29 14.50 -3.30
N PRO A 383 1.80 15.74 -3.08
CA PRO A 383 3.22 15.99 -2.82
C PRO A 383 3.81 15.19 -1.66
N VAL A 384 3.03 15.01 -0.59
CA VAL A 384 3.46 14.34 0.65
C VAL A 384 3.02 12.88 0.71
N LYS A 385 2.57 12.28 -0.38
CA LYS A 385 2.11 10.89 -0.41
C LYS A 385 3.05 10.05 -1.26
N TYR A 386 3.41 8.90 -0.73
CA TYR A 386 4.37 7.95 -1.29
C TYR A 386 3.74 6.58 -1.37
N ALA A 387 4.27 5.76 -2.26
CA ALA A 387 3.78 4.41 -2.49
C ALA A 387 4.97 3.47 -2.60
N LEU A 388 4.87 2.29 -1.98
CA LEU A 388 5.81 1.19 -2.09
C LEU A 388 5.20 0.09 -2.95
N TYR A 389 5.74 -0.12 -4.14
CA TYR A 389 5.35 -1.18 -5.05
C TYR A 389 6.03 -2.50 -4.68
N VAL A 390 5.25 -3.56 -4.54
CA VAL A 390 5.72 -4.91 -4.18
C VAL A 390 5.06 -5.92 -5.11
N GLY A 391 5.87 -6.80 -5.74
CA GLY A 391 5.36 -7.81 -6.67
C GLY A 391 4.74 -7.24 -7.95
N CYS A 392 5.10 -6.01 -8.32
CA CYS A 392 4.64 -5.33 -9.53
C CYS A 392 5.66 -5.52 -10.66
N SER A 393 5.22 -6.01 -11.82
CA SER A 393 6.07 -6.20 -13.01
C SER A 393 6.33 -4.90 -13.79
N PHE A 394 5.49 -3.87 -13.58
CA PHE A 394 5.48 -2.63 -14.37
C PHE A 394 5.24 -2.85 -15.88
N MET A 395 4.51 -3.90 -16.25
CA MET A 395 4.14 -4.18 -17.65
C MET A 395 2.82 -3.52 -18.08
N ASP A 396 2.01 -3.01 -17.14
CA ASP A 396 0.82 -2.24 -17.48
C ASP A 396 1.18 -0.81 -17.87
N THR A 397 1.13 -0.54 -19.18
CA THR A 397 1.48 0.76 -19.76
C THR A 397 0.57 1.89 -19.30
N TYR A 398 -0.70 1.61 -18.99
CA TYR A 398 -1.62 2.63 -18.50
C TYR A 398 -1.26 3.06 -17.08
N MET A 399 -0.98 2.09 -16.19
CA MET A 399 -0.54 2.40 -14.82
C MET A 399 0.82 3.10 -14.80
N ASN A 400 1.74 2.73 -15.69
CA ASN A 400 3.02 3.42 -15.85
C ASN A 400 2.83 4.88 -16.29
N ARG A 401 1.92 5.16 -17.23
CA ARG A 401 1.59 6.55 -17.62
C ARG A 401 1.05 7.39 -16.45
N LEU A 402 0.27 6.80 -15.54
CA LEU A 402 -0.21 7.52 -14.35
C LEU A 402 0.94 7.91 -13.42
N LEU A 403 1.92 7.02 -13.24
CA LEU A 403 3.14 7.30 -12.48
C LEU A 403 3.99 8.39 -13.13
N GLU A 404 4.23 8.29 -14.44
CA GLU A 404 4.95 9.31 -15.21
C GLU A 404 4.27 10.67 -15.10
N ASN A 405 2.94 10.73 -15.21
CA ASN A 405 2.19 11.97 -15.08
C ASN A 405 2.30 12.55 -13.66
N ALA A 406 2.24 11.70 -12.62
CA ALA A 406 2.43 12.13 -11.24
C ALA A 406 3.87 12.64 -10.99
N HIS A 407 4.87 12.03 -11.64
CA HIS A 407 6.27 12.46 -11.56
C HIS A 407 6.50 13.78 -12.31
N LYS A 408 5.93 13.94 -13.50
CA LYS A 408 5.95 15.21 -14.26
C LYS A 408 5.28 16.34 -13.47
N ALA A 409 4.19 16.05 -12.76
CA ALA A 409 3.51 17.02 -11.92
C ALA A 409 4.32 17.41 -10.67
N MET A 410 5.13 16.48 -10.14
CA MET A 410 5.98 16.68 -8.96
C MET A 410 7.40 16.13 -9.21
N PRO A 411 8.24 16.83 -10.00
CA PRO A 411 9.60 16.39 -10.29
C PRO A 411 10.41 16.23 -9.00
N GLY A 412 11.31 15.24 -8.99
CA GLY A 412 12.12 14.90 -7.82
C GLY A 412 11.38 14.11 -6.72
N ARG A 413 10.06 13.96 -6.81
CA ARG A 413 9.32 13.03 -5.94
C ARG A 413 9.32 11.64 -6.56
N TYR A 414 9.80 10.66 -5.78
CA TYR A 414 9.83 9.25 -6.17
C TYR A 414 8.94 8.41 -5.28
N HIS A 415 8.12 7.56 -5.89
CA HIS A 415 7.60 6.35 -5.25
C HIS A 415 8.73 5.32 -5.13
N TYR A 416 8.54 4.24 -4.39
CA TYR A 416 9.53 3.17 -4.21
C TYR A 416 9.03 1.85 -4.76
N ALA A 417 9.93 0.97 -5.18
CA ALA A 417 9.59 -0.40 -5.56
C ALA A 417 10.62 -1.39 -5.00
N LEU A 418 10.16 -2.44 -4.33
CA LEU A 418 11.02 -3.59 -4.03
C LEU A 418 11.13 -4.44 -5.28
N LEU A 419 12.33 -4.53 -5.86
CA LEU A 419 12.56 -5.24 -7.12
C LEU A 419 13.69 -6.25 -7.00
N LEU A 420 13.50 -7.42 -7.60
CA LEU A 420 14.55 -8.43 -7.69
C LEU A 420 15.68 -7.87 -8.57
N TRP A 421 16.91 -7.95 -8.07
CA TRP A 421 18.10 -7.57 -8.81
C TRP A 421 18.23 -8.43 -10.08
N PRO A 422 18.31 -7.85 -11.29
CA PRO A 422 18.39 -8.62 -12.53
C PRO A 422 19.61 -9.55 -12.58
N GLY A 423 20.69 -9.16 -11.88
CA GLY A 423 21.92 -9.94 -11.77
C GLY A 423 21.90 -10.98 -10.64
N ALA A 424 20.82 -11.16 -9.89
CA ALA A 424 20.81 -11.98 -8.66
C ALA A 424 21.34 -13.41 -8.83
N LYS A 425 21.23 -13.99 -10.03
CA LYS A 425 21.76 -15.33 -10.36
C LYS A 425 23.28 -15.37 -10.54
N THR A 426 23.90 -14.24 -10.88
CA THR A 426 25.33 -14.13 -11.21
C THR A 426 26.11 -13.34 -10.17
N GLN A 427 25.49 -12.31 -9.58
CA GLN A 427 26.11 -11.39 -8.65
C GLN A 427 25.04 -10.76 -7.75
N SER A 428 25.31 -10.70 -6.45
CA SER A 428 24.46 -9.97 -5.49
C SER A 428 24.46 -8.47 -5.81
N PHE A 429 23.32 -7.82 -5.59
CA PHE A 429 23.17 -6.37 -5.65
C PHE A 429 24.25 -5.64 -4.85
N VAL A 430 24.63 -6.14 -3.66
CA VAL A 430 25.67 -5.50 -2.83
C VAL A 430 27.02 -5.43 -3.55
N GLY A 431 27.31 -6.41 -4.41
CA GLY A 431 28.54 -6.45 -5.20
C GLY A 431 28.47 -5.72 -6.55
N ALA A 432 27.28 -5.29 -6.99
CA ALA A 432 27.10 -4.65 -8.29
C ALA A 432 27.80 -3.29 -8.37
N THR A 433 28.32 -2.93 -9.55
CA THR A 433 28.90 -1.60 -9.76
C THR A 433 27.82 -0.53 -9.84
N GLN A 434 28.18 0.71 -9.51
CA GLN A 434 27.22 1.83 -9.59
C GLN A 434 26.65 1.99 -11.01
N GLN A 435 27.49 1.82 -12.03
CA GLN A 435 27.06 1.91 -13.43
C GLN A 435 26.00 0.86 -13.79
N GLU A 436 26.13 -0.36 -13.26
CA GLU A 436 25.14 -1.41 -13.46
C GLU A 436 23.82 -1.06 -12.77
N VAL A 437 23.89 -0.60 -11.52
CA VAL A 437 22.72 -0.18 -10.74
C VAL A 437 22.00 0.97 -11.44
N ASP A 438 22.72 1.98 -11.91
CA ASP A 438 22.16 3.14 -12.62
C ASP A 438 21.45 2.71 -13.89
N ARG A 439 22.09 1.86 -14.71
CA ARG A 439 21.50 1.31 -15.94
C ARG A 439 20.22 0.52 -15.67
N GLN A 440 20.20 -0.33 -14.64
CA GLN A 440 18.99 -1.10 -14.31
C GLN A 440 17.88 -0.21 -13.70
N SER A 441 18.26 0.90 -13.08
CA SER A 441 17.33 1.82 -12.41
C SER A 441 16.72 2.85 -13.34
N GLU A 442 17.37 3.16 -14.48
CA GLU A 442 17.00 4.24 -15.41
C GLU A 442 15.51 4.26 -15.77
N ARG A 443 14.97 3.12 -16.22
CA ARG A 443 13.56 3.04 -16.64
C ARG A 443 12.57 3.33 -15.51
N TYR A 444 12.91 2.94 -14.28
CA TYR A 444 12.04 3.13 -13.12
C TYR A 444 12.11 4.58 -12.65
N LEU A 445 13.31 5.17 -12.64
CA LEU A 445 13.50 6.56 -12.29
C LEU A 445 12.80 7.49 -13.28
N ALA A 446 12.84 7.21 -14.58
CA ALA A 446 12.09 7.95 -15.60
C ALA A 446 10.57 7.92 -15.35
N MET A 447 10.06 6.86 -14.73
CA MET A 447 8.66 6.69 -14.33
C MET A 447 8.33 7.35 -12.99
N GLY A 448 9.32 7.89 -12.26
CA GLY A 448 9.15 8.41 -10.90
C GLY A 448 9.10 7.32 -9.83
N VAL A 449 9.74 6.17 -10.07
CA VAL A 449 9.85 5.06 -9.13
C VAL A 449 11.32 4.77 -8.83
N ARG A 450 11.68 4.79 -7.56
CA ARG A 450 13.01 4.45 -7.07
C ARG A 450 13.08 2.96 -6.73
N PRO A 451 13.90 2.18 -7.44
CA PRO A 451 14.05 0.76 -7.14
C PRO A 451 14.86 0.58 -5.85
N VAL A 452 14.41 -0.34 -5.02
CA VAL A 452 15.14 -0.87 -3.86
C VAL A 452 15.38 -2.35 -4.17
N TRP A 453 16.62 -2.65 -4.55
CA TRP A 453 17.00 -3.95 -5.05
C TRP A 453 17.20 -4.98 -3.93
N PHE A 454 16.78 -6.22 -4.19
CA PHE A 454 17.02 -7.38 -3.33
C PHE A 454 17.43 -8.58 -4.18
N ASP A 455 18.08 -9.58 -3.58
CA ASP A 455 18.67 -10.72 -4.29
C ASP A 455 17.76 -11.96 -4.30
N SER A 456 16.87 -12.09 -3.31
CA SER A 456 15.90 -13.18 -3.24
C SER A 456 14.50 -12.73 -2.83
N TYR A 457 13.47 -13.33 -3.42
CA TYR A 457 12.07 -13.12 -3.01
C TYR A 457 11.81 -13.46 -1.53
N ASP A 458 12.63 -14.32 -0.93
CA ASP A 458 12.55 -14.64 0.50
C ASP A 458 12.91 -13.45 1.40
N GLU A 459 13.60 -12.44 0.88
CA GLU A 459 13.91 -11.21 1.62
C GLU A 459 12.68 -10.30 1.76
N LEU A 460 11.70 -10.38 0.85
CA LEU A 460 10.56 -9.44 0.78
C LEU A 460 9.81 -9.31 2.11
N PRO A 461 9.42 -10.39 2.82
CA PRO A 461 8.74 -10.27 4.10
C PRO A 461 9.58 -9.53 5.15
N SER A 462 10.89 -9.77 5.18
CA SER A 462 11.82 -9.14 6.13
C SER A 462 12.05 -7.66 5.81
N LEU A 463 12.19 -7.31 4.53
CA LEU A 463 12.30 -5.92 4.08
C LEU A 463 11.06 -5.11 4.45
N ILE A 464 9.87 -5.69 4.28
CA ILE A 464 8.60 -5.05 4.64
C ILE A 464 8.47 -4.92 6.16
N ARG A 465 8.79 -5.95 6.93
CA ARG A 465 8.81 -5.88 8.41
C ARG A 465 9.81 -4.88 8.93
N GLY A 466 10.92 -4.70 8.24
CA GLY A 466 11.89 -3.66 8.51
C GLY A 466 11.30 -2.26 8.48
N LEU A 467 10.09 -2.04 7.96
CA LEU A 467 9.43 -0.74 7.97
C LEU A 467 8.75 -0.39 9.31
N ILE A 468 8.57 -1.35 10.22
CA ILE A 468 8.00 -1.16 11.56
C ILE A 468 8.99 -0.36 12.41
#